data_AF-M4VLN1-F1
#
_entry.id   AF-M4VLN1-F1
#
_cell.length_a   1.000
_cell.length_b   1.000
_cell.length_c   1.000
_cell.angle_alpha   90.00
_cell.angle_beta   90.00
_cell.angle_gamma   90.00
#
_symmetry.space_group_name_H-M   'P 1'
#
loop_
_entity.id
_entity.type
_entity.pdbx_description
1 polymer ?
#
loop_
_entity_poly.entity_id
_entity_poly.type
_entity_poly.pdbx_seq_one_letter_code
_entity_poly.pdbx_strand_id
1 'polypeptide(L)'
;MTALLYQWIDLIWIPIAMVVVHRGQVLKSLAFILACILTLRTQIEIMTSIGKPNGILGWLDMGLYERGLIIYGLLIGVFLVLAHFSPHTRGVIFLAATLSLYVMGLCVSMLAMVF
;
A
#
# COMPACT_ATOMS: atom_id res chain seq x y z
N MET A 1 -17.80 -13.91 -4.37
CA MET A 1 -16.55 -14.58 -4.79
C MET A 1 -15.53 -13.63 -5.41
N THR A 2 -15.94 -12.52 -6.04
CA THR A 2 -15.05 -11.44 -6.53
C THR A 2 -14.32 -10.68 -5.42
N ALA A 3 -14.94 -10.48 -4.26
CA ALA A 3 -14.32 -9.83 -3.10
C ALA A 3 -13.10 -10.57 -2.55
N LEU A 4 -13.10 -11.91 -2.59
CA LEU A 4 -11.94 -12.71 -2.18
C LEU A 4 -10.79 -12.54 -3.18
N LEU A 5 -11.04 -12.66 -4.49
CA LEU A 5 -9.98 -12.53 -5.51
C LEU A 5 -9.25 -11.19 -5.45
N TYR A 6 -9.98 -10.09 -5.25
CA TYR A 6 -9.39 -8.77 -5.07
C TYR A 6 -8.52 -8.69 -3.81
N GLN A 7 -8.98 -9.27 -2.70
CA GLN A 7 -8.29 -9.32 -1.41
C GLN A 7 -6.96 -10.08 -1.44
N TRP A 8 -6.75 -10.97 -2.42
CA TRP A 8 -5.50 -11.72 -2.62
C TRP A 8 -4.53 -11.06 -3.62
N ILE A 9 -4.96 -10.05 -4.38
CA ILE A 9 -4.07 -9.31 -5.31
C ILE A 9 -2.94 -8.64 -4.52
N ASP A 10 -3.24 -8.09 -3.34
CA ASP A 10 -2.23 -7.48 -2.49
C ASP A 10 -1.15 -8.49 -2.03
N LEU A 11 -1.48 -9.78 -1.98
CA LEU A 11 -0.56 -10.84 -1.60
C LEU A 11 0.47 -11.16 -2.70
N ILE A 12 0.20 -10.78 -3.96
CA ILE A 12 1.17 -10.92 -5.08
C ILE A 12 2.42 -10.06 -4.84
N TRP A 13 2.32 -8.96 -4.08
CA TRP A 13 3.47 -8.11 -3.77
C TRP A 13 4.48 -8.77 -2.83
N ILE A 14 4.07 -9.77 -2.05
CA ILE A 14 4.94 -10.49 -1.11
C ILE A 14 6.01 -11.34 -1.83
N PRO A 15 5.68 -12.26 -2.78
CA PRO A 15 6.69 -12.99 -3.53
C PRO A 15 7.54 -12.07 -4.41
N ILE A 16 6.95 -11.01 -4.97
CA ILE A 16 7.72 -10.00 -5.74
C ILE A 16 8.76 -9.34 -4.83
N ALA A 17 8.39 -8.92 -3.62
CA ALA A 17 9.33 -8.33 -2.67
C ALA A 17 10.46 -9.29 -2.28
N MET A 18 10.16 -10.59 -2.13
CA MET A 18 11.19 -11.60 -1.81
C MET A 18 12.19 -11.83 -2.95
N VAL A 19 11.77 -11.68 -4.21
CA VAL A 19 12.65 -11.85 -5.37
C VAL A 19 13.45 -10.57 -5.67
N VAL A 20 12.82 -9.40 -5.50
CA VAL A 20 13.40 -8.10 -5.88
C VAL A 20 14.36 -7.55 -4.81
N VAL A 21 14.09 -7.79 -3.53
CA VAL A 21 14.83 -7.19 -2.41
C VAL A 21 15.94 -8.12 -1.88
N HIS A 22 17.10 -7.54 -1.57
CA HIS A 22 18.24 -8.27 -0.97
C HIS A 22 17.91 -8.82 0.43
N ARG A 23 18.41 -10.02 0.77
CA ARG A 23 18.12 -10.78 2.01
C ARG A 23 18.18 -9.96 3.32
N GLY A 24 19.03 -8.94 3.41
CA GLY A 24 19.13 -8.08 4.61
C GLY A 24 18.00 -7.05 4.76
N GLN A 25 17.24 -6.75 3.72
CA GLN A 25 16.18 -5.74 3.70
C GLN A 25 14.78 -6.32 3.40
N VAL A 26 14.69 -7.62 3.10
CA VAL A 26 13.41 -8.31 2.83
C VAL A 26 12.44 -8.16 3.99
N LEU A 27 12.89 -8.35 5.24
CA LEU A 27 12.01 -8.27 6.41
C LEU A 27 11.38 -6.87 6.56
N LYS A 28 12.14 -5.81 6.29
CA LYS A 28 11.65 -4.42 6.34
C LYS A 28 10.65 -4.14 5.23
N SER A 29 10.93 -4.64 4.04
CA SER A 29 10.07 -4.52 2.87
C SER A 29 8.75 -5.26 3.07
N LEU A 30 8.81 -6.43 3.69
CA LEU A 30 7.65 -7.25 4.02
C LEU A 30 6.80 -6.58 5.11
N ALA A 31 7.43 -6.01 6.14
CA ALA A 31 6.74 -5.22 7.15
C ALA A 31 6.04 -3.98 6.55
N PHE A 32 6.67 -3.29 5.59
CA PHE A 32 6.08 -2.17 4.87
C PHE A 32 4.85 -2.59 4.06
N ILE A 33 4.94 -3.65 3.27
CA ILE A 33 3.82 -4.17 2.48
C ILE A 33 2.67 -4.58 3.39
N LEU A 34 2.94 -5.31 4.48
CA LEU A 34 1.92 -5.69 5.45
C LEU A 34 1.24 -4.47 6.08
N ALA A 35 2.00 -3.44 6.43
CA ALA A 35 1.45 -2.20 6.95
C ALA A 35 0.53 -1.51 5.93
N CYS A 36 0.93 -1.42 4.66
CA CYS A 36 0.08 -0.88 3.61
C CYS A 36 -1.24 -1.66 3.44
N ILE A 37 -1.17 -2.99 3.45
CA ILE A 37 -2.37 -3.86 3.33
C ILE A 37 -3.31 -3.66 4.51
N LEU A 38 -2.76 -3.66 5.73
CA LEU A 38 -3.54 -3.47 6.95
C LEU A 38 -4.24 -2.11 6.91
N THR A 39 -3.49 -1.05 6.59
CA THR A 39 -3.99 0.32 6.54
C THR A 39 -5.07 0.49 5.49
N LEU A 40 -4.93 -0.09 4.30
CA LEU A 40 -5.98 -0.08 3.28
C LEU A 40 -7.28 -0.68 3.82
N ARG A 41 -7.21 -1.82 4.54
CA ARG A 41 -8.39 -2.42 5.15
C ARG A 41 -9.02 -1.53 6.21
N THR A 42 -8.22 -0.99 7.12
CA THR A 42 -8.72 -0.11 8.17
C THR A 42 -9.38 1.13 7.58
N GLN A 43 -8.80 1.72 6.53
CA GLN A 43 -9.36 2.90 5.86
C GLN A 43 -10.71 2.59 5.21
N ILE A 44 -10.85 1.45 4.54
CA ILE A 44 -12.12 1.02 3.94
C ILE A 44 -13.16 0.76 5.03
N GLU A 45 -12.78 0.07 6.11
CA GLU A 45 -13.67 -0.26 7.21
C GLU A 45 -14.21 1.00 7.92
N ILE A 46 -13.35 2.00 8.10
CA ILE A 46 -13.73 3.32 8.62
C ILE A 46 -14.76 3.99 7.68
N MET A 47 -14.50 4.01 6.38
CA MET A 47 -15.41 4.64 5.41
C MET A 47 -16.76 3.91 5.30
N THR A 48 -16.76 2.58 5.39
CA THR A 48 -18.01 1.81 5.47
C THR A 48 -18.76 2.08 6.77
N SER A 49 -18.06 2.25 7.89
CA SER A 49 -18.68 2.54 9.20
C SER A 49 -19.29 3.95 9.26
N ILE A 50 -18.74 4.90 8.51
CA ILE A 50 -19.28 6.26 8.35
C ILE A 50 -20.52 6.27 7.41
N GLY A 51 -20.85 5.15 6.77
CA GLY A 51 -21.98 5.06 5.84
C GLY A 51 -21.68 5.67 4.47
N LYS A 52 -20.40 5.81 4.11
CA LYS A 52 -19.93 6.36 2.83
C LYS A 52 -19.13 5.32 2.02
N PRO A 53 -19.78 4.24 1.55
CA PRO A 53 -19.11 3.13 0.86
C PRO A 53 -18.64 3.44 -0.57
N ASN A 54 -18.90 4.64 -1.10
CA ASN A 54 -18.45 5.09 -2.44
C ASN A 54 -17.63 6.41 -2.40
N GLY A 55 -17.22 6.84 -1.21
CA GLY A 55 -16.52 8.11 -0.98
C GLY A 55 -17.43 9.20 -0.43
N ILE A 56 -16.82 10.24 0.13
CA ILE A 56 -17.56 11.33 0.80
C ILE A 56 -18.21 12.26 -0.23
N LEU A 57 -17.48 12.60 -1.29
CA LEU A 57 -17.90 13.50 -2.36
C LEU A 57 -18.55 12.79 -3.56
N GLY A 58 -18.26 11.50 -3.77
CA GLY A 58 -18.88 10.69 -4.83
C GLY A 58 -18.51 11.14 -6.25
N TRP A 59 -17.34 11.75 -6.43
CA TRP A 59 -16.88 12.24 -7.75
C TRP A 59 -16.33 11.14 -8.64
N LEU A 60 -15.88 10.04 -8.02
CA LEU A 60 -15.44 8.84 -8.71
C LEU A 60 -16.47 7.73 -8.43
N ASP A 61 -16.87 6.99 -9.46
CA ASP A 61 -17.78 5.84 -9.34
C ASP A 61 -17.04 4.51 -9.06
N MET A 62 -15.70 4.56 -8.95
CA MET A 62 -14.88 3.39 -8.62
C MET A 62 -15.00 3.04 -7.14
N GLY A 63 -15.09 1.74 -6.82
CA GLY A 63 -15.15 1.26 -5.44
C GLY A 63 -13.90 1.63 -4.63
N LEU A 64 -14.04 1.92 -3.33
CA LEU A 64 -12.92 2.35 -2.48
C LEU A 64 -11.75 1.37 -2.49
N TYR A 65 -12.04 0.07 -2.58
CA TYR A 65 -11.01 -0.97 -2.64
C TYR A 65 -10.13 -0.82 -3.87
N GLU A 66 -10.71 -0.59 -5.05
CA GLU A 66 -9.97 -0.48 -6.30
C GLU A 66 -9.07 0.75 -6.31
N ARG A 67 -9.57 1.90 -5.82
CA ARG A 67 -8.76 3.13 -5.72
C ARG A 67 -7.60 2.96 -4.76
N GLY A 68 -7.86 2.38 -3.60
CA GLY A 68 -6.81 2.12 -2.62
C GLY A 68 -5.76 1.16 -3.15
N LEU A 69 -6.18 0.10 -3.87
CA LEU A 69 -5.27 -0.87 -4.47
C LEU A 69 -4.39 -0.24 -5.56
N ILE A 70 -4.93 0.67 -6.39
CA ILE A 70 -4.13 1.40 -7.39
C ILE A 70 -3.07 2.27 -6.71
N ILE A 71 -3.46 3.04 -5.68
CA ILE A 71 -2.55 3.96 -4.98
C ILE A 71 -1.45 3.19 -4.24
N TYR A 72 -1.84 2.20 -3.43
CA TYR A 72 -0.87 1.41 -2.68
C TYR A 72 -0.04 0.52 -3.59
N GLY A 73 -0.61 -0.05 -4.66
CA GLY A 73 0.14 -0.82 -5.66
C GLY A 73 1.21 0.02 -6.36
N LEU A 74 0.88 1.26 -6.76
CA LEU A 74 1.86 2.18 -7.33
C LEU A 74 2.96 2.51 -6.32
N LEU A 75 2.59 2.78 -5.06
CA LEU A 75 3.55 3.08 -4.01
C LEU A 75 4.49 1.91 -3.71
N ILE A 76 3.96 0.69 -3.59
CA ILE A 76 4.74 -0.52 -3.36
C ILE A 76 5.66 -0.77 -4.55
N GLY A 77 5.19 -0.56 -5.78
CA GLY A 77 6.02 -0.62 -6.99
C GLY A 77 7.20 0.34 -6.93
N VAL A 78 6.96 1.62 -6.64
CA VAL A 78 8.03 2.63 -6.48
C VAL A 78 8.99 2.23 -5.36
N PHE A 79 8.46 1.75 -4.23
CA PHE A 79 9.28 1.28 -3.12
C PHE A 79 10.19 0.11 -3.52
N LEU A 80 9.68 -0.89 -4.25
CA LEU A 80 10.44 -2.04 -4.71
C LEU A 80 11.54 -1.65 -5.71
N VAL A 81 11.26 -0.71 -6.62
CA VAL A 81 12.25 -0.16 -7.54
C VAL A 81 13.39 0.51 -6.76
N LEU A 82 13.06 1.36 -5.78
CA LEU A 82 14.05 2.00 -4.93
C LEU A 82 14.86 1.00 -4.09
N ALA A 83 14.19 -0.04 -3.57
CA ALA A 83 14.84 -1.09 -2.79
C ALA A 83 15.79 -1.93 -3.64
N HIS A 84 15.48 -2.15 -4.92
CA HIS A 84 16.35 -2.86 -5.86
C HIS A 84 17.63 -2.08 -6.18
N PHE A 85 17.53 -0.77 -6.46
CA PHE A 85 18.68 0.07 -6.81
C PHE A 85 19.56 0.47 -5.63
N SER A 86 19.18 0.15 -4.39
CA SER A 86 19.86 0.62 -3.17
C SER A 86 20.50 -0.51 -2.32
N PRO A 87 21.34 -1.40 -2.90
CA PRO A 87 21.76 -2.65 -2.27
C PRO A 87 22.74 -2.53 -1.10
N HIS A 88 23.16 -1.33 -0.69
CA HIS A 88 24.15 -1.10 0.39
C HIS A 88 23.82 0.08 1.32
N THR A 89 22.58 0.57 1.27
CA THR A 89 22.19 1.72 2.09
C THR A 89 22.04 1.36 3.56
N ARG A 90 22.58 2.22 4.45
CA ARG A 90 22.46 2.04 5.91
C ARG A 90 21.01 1.82 6.30
N GLY A 91 20.76 0.83 7.15
CA GLY A 91 19.40 0.37 7.48
C GLY A 91 18.45 1.44 8.04
N VAL A 92 18.99 2.54 8.58
CA VAL A 92 18.23 3.71 9.07
C VAL A 92 17.69 4.56 7.93
N ILE A 93 18.48 4.78 6.88
CA ILE A 93 18.07 5.57 5.70
C ILE A 93 16.97 4.83 4.95
N PHE A 94 17.11 3.52 4.82
CA PHE A 94 16.07 2.67 4.25
C PHE A 94 14.76 2.74 5.04
N LEU A 95 14.86 2.73 6.38
CA LEU A 95 13.69 2.82 7.25
C LEU A 95 13.00 4.18 7.15
N ALA A 96 13.78 5.28 7.12
CA ALA A 96 13.24 6.62 6.92
C ALA A 96 12.51 6.74 5.57
N ALA A 97 13.07 6.18 4.50
CA ALA A 97 12.44 6.16 3.18
C ALA A 97 11.15 5.31 3.14
N THR A 98 11.13 4.14 3.79
CA THR A 98 9.89 3.34 3.92
C THR A 98 8.82 4.08 4.70
N LEU A 99 9.20 4.79 5.76
CA LEU A 99 8.26 5.52 6.61
C LEU A 99 7.68 6.72 5.87
N SER A 100 8.51 7.48 5.13
CA SER A 100 8.05 8.62 4.36
C SER A 100 7.11 8.19 3.23
N LEU A 101 7.43 7.11 2.51
CA LEU A 101 6.52 6.53 1.52
C LEU A 101 5.22 6.07 2.18
N TYR A 102 5.29 5.41 3.33
CA TYR A 102 4.09 4.95 4.04
C TYR A 102 3.14 6.12 4.39
N VAL A 103 3.69 7.20 4.97
CA VAL A 103 2.92 8.40 5.33
C VAL A 103 2.37 9.08 4.08
N MET A 104 3.16 9.17 3.00
CA MET A 104 2.69 9.72 1.73
C MET A 104 1.51 8.91 1.18
N GLY A 105 1.61 7.58 1.18
CA GLY A 105 0.55 6.68 0.75
C GLY A 105 -0.72 6.85 1.57
N LEU A 106 -0.59 6.95 2.89
CA LEU A 106 -1.70 7.20 3.80
C LEU A 106 -2.43 8.52 3.48
N CYS A 107 -1.69 9.60 3.26
CA CYS A 107 -2.29 10.90 2.94
C CYS A 107 -2.98 10.88 1.57
N VAL A 108 -2.34 10.30 0.56
CA VAL A 108 -2.91 10.21 -0.80
C VAL A 108 -4.14 9.32 -0.82
N SER A 109 -4.13 8.18 -0.12
CA SER A 109 -5.28 7.29 -0.04
C SER A 109 -6.45 7.91 0.73
N MET A 110 -6.19 8.64 1.83
CA MET A 110 -7.21 9.42 2.53
C MET A 110 -7.88 10.44 1.61
N LEU A 111 -7.09 11.21 0.86
CA LEU A 111 -7.63 12.17 -0.10
C LEU A 111 -8.47 11.47 -1.17
N ALA A 112 -7.96 10.38 -1.75
CA ALA A 112 -8.67 9.63 -2.81
C ALA A 112 -9.95 8.92 -2.34
N MET A 113 -10.09 8.65 -1.04
CA MET A 113 -11.33 8.14 -0.43
C MET A 113 -12.32 9.25 -0.07
N VAL A 114 -11.83 10.47 0.17
CA VAL A 114 -12.67 11.65 0.39
C VAL A 114 -13.35 12.06 -0.92
N PHE A 115 -12.59 12.17 -2.02
CA PHE A 115 -13.10 12.49 -3.36
C PHE A 115 -13.96 11.35 -3.94
#